data_AF-A0A820KET0-F1
#
_entry.id   AF-A0A820KET0-F1
#
_cell.length_a   1.000
_cell.length_b   1.000
_cell.length_c   1.000
_cell.angle_alpha   90.00
_cell.angle_beta   90.00
_cell.angle_gamma   90.00
#
_symmetry.space_group_name_H-M   'P 1'
#
loop_
_entity.id
_entity.type
_entity.pdbx_description
1 polymer ?
#
loop_
_entity_poly.entity_id
_entity_poly.type
_entity_poly.pdbx_seq_one_letter_code
_entity_poly.pdbx_strand_id
1 'polypeptide(L)'
;NRRNEIKDILIKAARERSLTLSPDLWSDGYKKTSYLGCTAHWVDSLWKLNSLELFCLPYRQSNKTGASILKVLEEGLSLFDLVPFMSDIIWVCDGGSNLLKALEKFTVVRCVAHRLNNCLQTIFFQTNASKVKKHILFPDHFHDESEDEDDQDSNNENEQNDDGFDDDGVNDRQKACAKYNFIPSNKKSNAISFIAQLPTDVKRILVTIVQCKELVKYVKKINLNQDLEDRNALVLLQCTIVRWLSLLNCLESVNKSLITLGEIFEEKNLNKAKLDKINVCLLNKLIDFLKPWEYVMKRVQSSKIPSIHIVTPSICIINSSLETKSDDSKQDKG
;
A
#
# COMPACT_ATOMS: atom_id res chain seq x y z
N ASN A 1 -14.16 -29.58 -19.00
CA ASN A 1 -14.74 -28.80 -17.87
C ASN A 1 -13.58 -28.07 -17.24
N ARG A 2 -13.37 -26.79 -17.62
CA ARG A 2 -12.11 -26.06 -17.40
C ARG A 2 -11.66 -25.99 -15.95
N ARG A 3 -12.60 -25.97 -14.98
CA ARG A 3 -12.27 -25.98 -13.54
C ARG A 3 -11.63 -27.29 -13.10
N ASN A 4 -12.14 -28.43 -13.58
CA ASN A 4 -11.59 -29.74 -13.24
C ASN A 4 -10.19 -29.91 -13.83
N GLU A 5 -9.96 -29.45 -15.06
CA GLU A 5 -8.63 -29.46 -15.69
C GLU A 5 -7.61 -28.64 -14.88
N ILE A 6 -8.00 -27.43 -14.43
CA ILE A 6 -7.15 -26.59 -13.58
C ILE A 6 -6.86 -27.28 -12.24
N LYS A 7 -7.87 -27.88 -11.62
CA LYS A 7 -7.72 -28.61 -10.36
C LYS A 7 -6.69 -29.73 -10.46
N ASP A 8 -6.76 -30.55 -11.50
CA ASP A 8 -5.78 -31.64 -11.70
C ASP A 8 -4.36 -31.10 -11.90
N ILE A 9 -4.20 -29.99 -12.63
CA ILE A 9 -2.91 -29.32 -12.82
C ILE A 9 -2.35 -28.82 -11.49
N LEU A 10 -3.17 -28.15 -10.68
CA LEU A 10 -2.73 -27.56 -9.41
C LEU A 10 -2.41 -28.64 -8.37
N ILE A 11 -3.19 -29.72 -8.30
CA ILE A 11 -2.91 -30.87 -7.42
C ILE A 11 -1.57 -31.51 -7.81
N LYS A 12 -1.33 -31.70 -9.11
CA LYS A 12 -0.04 -32.22 -9.60
C LYS A 12 1.10 -31.29 -9.19
N ALA A 13 0.98 -29.99 -9.45
CA ALA A 13 2.00 -29.01 -9.08
C ALA A 13 2.27 -28.97 -7.57
N ALA A 14 1.23 -29.11 -6.74
CA ALA A 14 1.37 -29.18 -5.29
C ALA A 14 2.15 -30.43 -4.85
N ARG A 15 1.80 -31.62 -5.38
CA ARG A 15 2.52 -32.87 -5.09
C ARG A 15 3.98 -32.84 -5.54
N GLU A 16 4.26 -32.16 -6.63
CA GLU A 16 5.62 -31.94 -7.15
C GLU A 16 6.35 -30.81 -6.45
N ARG A 17 5.72 -30.13 -5.47
CA ARG A 17 6.25 -28.98 -4.73
C ARG A 17 6.68 -27.83 -5.65
N SER A 18 5.96 -27.66 -6.75
CA SER A 18 6.15 -26.61 -7.76
C SER A 18 5.01 -25.59 -7.77
N LEU A 19 4.04 -25.73 -6.86
CA LEU A 19 2.95 -24.78 -6.67
C LEU A 19 3.31 -23.74 -5.59
N THR A 20 3.15 -22.47 -5.96
CA THR A 20 3.22 -21.33 -5.05
C THR A 20 1.87 -20.61 -5.02
N LEU A 21 1.41 -20.23 -3.84
CA LEU A 21 0.21 -19.42 -3.66
C LEU A 21 0.57 -18.07 -3.04
N SER A 22 0.04 -16.99 -3.61
CA SER A 22 0.19 -15.64 -3.08
C SER A 22 -1.16 -15.07 -2.67
N PRO A 23 -1.56 -15.22 -1.40
CA PRO A 23 -2.77 -14.59 -0.89
C PRO A 23 -2.54 -13.10 -0.66
N ASP A 24 -3.57 -12.31 -0.97
CA ASP A 24 -3.61 -10.87 -0.73
C ASP A 24 -4.92 -10.51 -0.03
N LEU A 25 -4.83 -9.67 1.01
CA LEU A 25 -5.96 -9.24 1.82
C LEU A 25 -6.01 -7.72 1.78
N TRP A 26 -7.08 -7.17 1.22
CA TRP A 26 -7.27 -5.72 1.14
C TRP A 26 -8.68 -5.32 1.56
N SER A 27 -8.83 -4.05 1.90
CA SER A 27 -10.13 -3.44 2.16
C SER A 27 -10.55 -2.57 0.98
N ASP A 28 -11.82 -2.60 0.60
CA ASP A 28 -12.41 -1.67 -0.36
C ASP A 28 -13.21 -0.63 0.43
N GLY A 29 -12.63 0.57 0.58
CA GLY A 29 -13.22 1.68 1.32
C GLY A 29 -14.50 2.26 0.70
N TYR A 30 -14.77 2.02 -0.58
CA TYR A 30 -16.01 2.45 -1.24
C TYR A 30 -17.15 1.47 -0.94
N LYS A 31 -16.88 0.17 -1.08
CA LYS A 31 -17.86 -0.89 -0.78
C LYS A 31 -17.92 -1.26 0.70
N LYS A 32 -17.03 -0.70 1.53
CA LYS A 32 -16.86 -1.04 2.95
C LYS A 32 -16.76 -2.55 3.19
N THR A 33 -16.06 -3.24 2.29
CA THR A 33 -15.92 -4.69 2.28
C THR A 33 -14.45 -5.06 2.12
N SER A 34 -13.94 -5.97 2.94
CA SER A 34 -12.62 -6.57 2.71
C SER A 34 -12.71 -7.78 1.79
N TYR A 35 -11.64 -8.06 1.07
CA TYR A 35 -11.54 -9.17 0.13
C TYR A 35 -10.25 -9.94 0.38
N LEU A 36 -10.35 -11.26 0.24
CA LEU A 36 -9.19 -12.15 0.24
C LEU A 36 -9.07 -12.76 -1.17
N GLY A 37 -8.02 -12.37 -1.87
CA GLY A 37 -7.60 -12.93 -3.15
C GLY A 37 -6.53 -13.98 -2.95
N CYS A 38 -6.41 -14.90 -3.90
CA CYS A 38 -5.31 -15.86 -3.93
C CYS A 38 -4.94 -16.20 -5.36
N THR A 39 -3.69 -15.90 -5.72
CA THR A 39 -3.13 -16.23 -7.03
C THR A 39 -2.24 -17.46 -6.93
N ALA A 40 -2.42 -18.42 -7.82
CA ALA A 40 -1.55 -19.56 -7.99
C ALA A 40 -0.46 -19.29 -9.03
N HIS A 41 0.75 -19.79 -8.76
CA HIS A 41 1.88 -19.75 -9.67
C HIS A 41 2.53 -21.13 -9.73
N TRP A 42 2.79 -21.62 -10.94
CA TRP A 42 3.50 -22.88 -11.15
C TRP A 42 4.26 -22.86 -12.48
N VAL A 43 5.26 -23.72 -12.61
CA VAL A 43 5.98 -23.93 -13.87
C VAL A 43 5.51 -25.24 -14.47
N ASP A 44 5.07 -25.22 -15.74
CA ASP A 44 4.66 -26.43 -16.44
C ASP A 44 5.85 -27.18 -17.07
N SER A 45 5.56 -28.32 -17.69
CA SER A 45 6.57 -29.15 -18.37
C SER A 45 7.24 -28.48 -19.57
N LEU A 46 6.69 -27.36 -20.07
CA LEU A 46 7.28 -26.54 -21.13
C LEU A 46 8.13 -25.39 -20.57
N TRP A 47 8.44 -25.42 -19.28
CA TRP A 47 9.19 -24.37 -18.57
C TRP A 47 8.50 -23.00 -18.61
N LYS A 48 7.18 -22.98 -18.81
CA LYS A 48 6.41 -21.75 -18.80
C LYS A 48 5.89 -21.48 -17.40
N LEU A 49 6.16 -20.28 -16.90
CA LEU A 49 5.52 -19.77 -15.70
C LEU A 49 4.05 -19.49 -16.01
N ASN A 50 3.18 -20.13 -15.25
CA ASN A 50 1.75 -19.92 -15.28
C ASN A 50 1.35 -19.17 -14.00
N SER A 51 0.42 -18.23 -14.16
CA SER A 51 -0.16 -17.45 -13.08
C SER A 51 -1.66 -17.40 -13.27
N LEU A 52 -2.42 -17.73 -12.23
CA LEU A 52 -3.88 -17.79 -12.28
C LEU A 52 -4.47 -17.27 -10.98
N GLU A 53 -5.34 -16.27 -11.07
CA GLU A 53 -6.20 -15.88 -9.95
C GLU A 53 -7.17 -17.04 -9.65
N LEU A 54 -7.00 -17.70 -8.50
CA LEU A 54 -7.82 -18.86 -8.14
C LEU A 54 -9.20 -18.41 -7.66
N PHE A 55 -9.21 -17.43 -6.77
CA PHE A 55 -10.42 -16.89 -6.19
C PHE A 55 -10.19 -15.49 -5.63
N CYS A 56 -11.26 -14.71 -5.59
CA CYS A 56 -11.36 -13.48 -4.83
C CYS A 56 -12.68 -13.55 -4.05
N LEU A 57 -12.56 -13.74 -2.74
CA LEU A 57 -13.71 -13.95 -1.86
C LEU A 57 -13.95 -12.70 -0.99
N PRO A 58 -15.21 -12.28 -0.80
CA PRO A 58 -15.51 -11.28 0.20
C PRO A 58 -15.18 -11.84 1.59
N TYR A 59 -14.44 -11.06 2.38
CA TYR A 59 -14.05 -11.40 3.73
C TYR A 59 -15.22 -11.09 4.67
N ARG A 60 -16.03 -12.11 4.97
CA ARG A 60 -17.25 -11.98 5.78
C ARG A 60 -17.05 -12.20 7.29
N GLN A 61 -15.84 -12.55 7.72
CA GLN A 61 -15.57 -12.77 9.14
C GLN A 61 -15.55 -11.42 9.87
N SER A 62 -16.14 -11.37 11.07
CA SER A 62 -16.21 -10.15 11.89
C SER A 62 -14.84 -9.67 12.37
N ASN A 63 -13.86 -10.57 12.48
CA ASN A 63 -12.48 -10.26 12.86
C ASN A 63 -11.48 -10.72 11.80
N LYS A 64 -10.33 -10.05 11.73
CA LYS A 64 -9.22 -10.37 10.81
C LYS A 64 -8.13 -11.20 11.50
N THR A 65 -8.50 -12.08 12.44
CA THR A 65 -7.51 -12.94 13.12
C THR A 65 -6.88 -13.95 12.16
N GLY A 66 -5.70 -14.47 12.48
CA GLY A 66 -5.05 -15.49 11.65
C GLY A 66 -5.90 -16.75 11.44
N ALA A 67 -6.66 -17.18 12.45
CA ALA A 67 -7.57 -18.32 12.33
C ALA A 67 -8.73 -18.04 11.34
N SER A 68 -9.31 -16.84 11.41
CA SER A 68 -10.37 -16.42 10.48
C SER A 68 -9.87 -16.28 9.04
N ILE A 69 -8.65 -15.76 8.86
CA ILE A 69 -7.99 -15.69 7.54
C ILE A 69 -7.75 -17.10 6.99
N LEU A 70 -7.21 -18.01 7.80
CA LEU A 70 -6.98 -19.40 7.38
C LEU A 70 -8.27 -20.09 6.93
N LYS A 71 -9.37 -19.88 7.67
CA LYS A 71 -10.68 -20.43 7.30
C LYS A 71 -11.16 -19.94 5.93
N VAL A 72 -10.99 -18.66 5.63
CA VAL A 72 -11.37 -18.10 4.31
C VAL A 72 -10.44 -18.61 3.20
N LEU A 73 -9.16 -18.82 3.49
CA LEU A 73 -8.23 -19.47 2.57
C LEU A 73 -8.67 -20.91 2.26
N GLU A 74 -8.99 -21.70 3.29
CA GLU A 74 -9.47 -23.08 3.13
C GLU A 74 -10.78 -23.14 2.34
N GLU A 75 -11.71 -22.20 2.55
CA GLU A 75 -12.93 -22.06 1.76
C GLU A 75 -12.61 -21.90 0.26
N GLY A 76 -11.73 -20.95 -0.08
CA GLY A 76 -11.32 -20.73 -1.47
C GLY A 76 -10.56 -21.92 -2.08
N LEU A 77 -9.68 -22.56 -1.31
CA LEU A 77 -8.91 -23.72 -1.75
C LEU A 77 -9.76 -24.98 -1.90
N SER A 78 -10.86 -25.11 -1.16
CA SER A 78 -11.79 -26.23 -1.29
C SER A 78 -12.44 -26.29 -2.68
N LEU A 79 -12.56 -25.14 -3.36
CA LEU A 79 -13.07 -25.06 -4.73
C LEU A 79 -12.17 -25.79 -5.75
N PHE A 80 -10.93 -26.10 -5.37
CA PHE A 80 -9.88 -26.72 -6.18
C PHE A 80 -9.27 -27.97 -5.51
N ASP A 81 -9.87 -28.49 -4.43
CA ASP A 81 -9.35 -29.61 -3.60
C ASP A 81 -7.88 -29.45 -3.17
N LEU A 82 -7.44 -28.21 -2.89
CA LEU A 82 -6.04 -27.94 -2.50
C LEU A 82 -5.81 -27.99 -0.99
N VAL A 83 -6.86 -28.03 -0.17
CA VAL A 83 -6.75 -28.06 1.31
C VAL A 83 -5.84 -29.19 1.82
N PRO A 84 -5.91 -30.44 1.30
CA PRO A 84 -5.02 -31.51 1.77
C PRO A 84 -3.53 -31.30 1.42
N PHE A 85 -3.22 -30.39 0.50
CA PHE A 85 -1.87 -30.18 -0.01
C PHE A 85 -1.21 -28.90 0.52
N MET A 86 -1.84 -28.16 1.44
CA MET A 86 -1.34 -26.87 1.93
C MET A 86 0.08 -26.93 2.50
N SER A 87 0.50 -28.08 3.04
CA SER A 87 1.85 -28.33 3.56
C SER A 87 2.92 -28.51 2.46
N ASP A 88 2.53 -28.88 1.24
CA ASP A 88 3.43 -29.02 0.09
C ASP A 88 3.47 -27.75 -0.79
N ILE A 89 2.64 -26.76 -0.47
CA ILE A 89 2.57 -25.47 -1.14
C ILE A 89 3.54 -24.47 -0.50
N ILE A 90 4.23 -23.70 -1.34
CA ILE A 90 5.00 -22.53 -0.89
C ILE A 90 4.06 -21.31 -0.88
N TRP A 91 4.02 -20.59 0.23
CA TRP A 91 3.18 -19.42 0.39
C TRP A 91 4.00 -18.14 0.26
N VAL A 92 3.52 -17.18 -0.52
CA VAL A 92 4.15 -15.86 -0.67
C VAL A 92 3.18 -14.79 -0.19
N CYS A 93 3.41 -14.22 0.99
CA CYS A 93 2.54 -13.21 1.56
C CYS A 93 3.31 -11.99 2.06
N ASP A 94 2.58 -10.91 2.34
CA ASP A 94 3.16 -9.70 2.90
C ASP A 94 3.58 -9.86 4.38
N GLY A 95 3.94 -8.73 5.02
CA GLY A 95 4.34 -8.71 6.42
C GLY A 95 3.18 -8.65 7.42
N GLY A 96 1.93 -8.74 6.97
CA GLY A 96 0.74 -8.59 7.81
C GLY A 96 0.72 -9.62 8.93
N SER A 97 0.65 -9.18 10.19
CA SER A 97 0.82 -10.07 11.34
C SER A 97 -0.21 -11.20 11.38
N ASN A 98 -1.45 -10.90 10.97
CA ASN A 98 -2.54 -11.88 10.99
C ASN A 98 -2.44 -12.87 9.84
N LEU A 99 -2.01 -12.42 8.64
CA LEU A 99 -1.76 -13.32 7.51
C LEU A 99 -0.56 -14.25 7.77
N LEU A 100 0.50 -13.72 8.39
CA LEU A 100 1.63 -14.56 8.85
C LEU A 100 1.20 -15.58 9.90
N LYS A 101 0.35 -15.19 10.86
CA LYS A 101 -0.20 -16.09 11.88
C LYS A 101 -1.10 -17.17 11.26
N ALA A 102 -1.90 -16.82 10.25
CA ALA A 102 -2.73 -17.78 9.52
C ALA A 102 -1.89 -18.89 8.86
N LEU A 103 -0.70 -18.53 8.37
CA LEU A 103 0.18 -19.41 7.60
C LEU A 103 1.37 -19.95 8.40
N GLU A 104 1.40 -19.76 9.73
CA GLU A 104 2.57 -20.03 10.57
C GLU A 104 3.04 -21.49 10.55
N LYS A 105 2.15 -22.42 10.19
CA LYS A 105 2.42 -23.86 10.10
C LYS A 105 2.95 -24.31 8.75
N PHE A 106 2.98 -23.43 7.75
CA PHE A 106 3.34 -23.76 6.36
C PHE A 106 4.67 -23.11 5.96
N THR A 107 5.17 -23.50 4.78
CA THR A 107 6.37 -22.87 4.21
C THR A 107 6.02 -21.50 3.65
N VAL A 108 6.47 -20.43 4.31
CA VAL A 108 6.18 -19.04 3.94
C VAL A 108 7.44 -18.30 3.49
N VAL A 109 7.36 -17.66 2.32
CA VAL A 109 8.33 -16.70 1.80
C VAL A 109 7.71 -15.30 1.91
N ARG A 110 8.41 -14.36 2.54
CA ARG A 110 7.89 -12.99 2.69
C ARG A 110 8.04 -12.20 1.39
N CYS A 111 7.02 -11.44 1.05
CA CYS A 111 6.97 -10.57 -0.12
C CYS A 111 8.10 -9.54 -0.10
N VAL A 112 9.03 -9.66 -1.05
CA VAL A 112 10.17 -8.74 -1.18
C VAL A 112 9.70 -7.33 -1.53
N ALA A 113 8.69 -7.20 -2.40
CA ALA A 113 8.12 -5.91 -2.77
C ALA A 113 7.57 -5.15 -1.56
N HIS A 114 6.84 -5.84 -0.67
CA HIS A 114 6.36 -5.26 0.58
C HIS A 114 7.51 -4.85 1.50
N ARG A 115 8.58 -5.67 1.61
CA ARG A 115 9.76 -5.32 2.42
C ARG A 115 10.51 -4.09 1.89
N LEU A 116 10.69 -3.98 0.58
CA LEU A 116 11.32 -2.82 -0.06
C LEU A 116 10.48 -1.56 0.16
N ASN A 117 9.16 -1.68 0.04
CA ASN A 117 8.22 -0.61 0.33
C ASN A 117 8.33 -0.15 1.80
N ASN A 118 8.39 -1.09 2.75
CA ASN A 118 8.57 -0.77 4.17
C ASN A 118 9.93 -0.13 4.47
N CYS A 119 11.00 -0.51 3.75
CA CYS A 119 12.30 0.12 3.88
C CYS A 119 12.22 1.62 3.57
N LEU A 120 11.66 1.97 2.41
CA LEU A 120 11.47 3.37 2.03
C LEU A 120 10.50 4.10 2.99
N GLN A 121 9.41 3.45 3.43
CA GLN A 121 8.51 4.06 4.41
C GLN A 121 9.23 4.39 5.72
N THR A 122 10.02 3.45 6.22
CA THR A 122 10.80 3.62 7.46
C THR A 122 11.79 4.77 7.32
N ILE A 123 12.48 4.88 6.18
CA ILE A 123 13.48 5.92 5.95
C ILE A 123 12.85 7.31 5.86
N PHE A 124 11.81 7.47 5.04
CA PHE A 124 11.22 8.79 4.79
C PHE A 124 10.26 9.22 5.89
N PHE A 125 9.51 8.30 6.49
CA PHE A 125 8.47 8.63 7.46
C PHE A 125 8.83 8.22 8.89
N GLN A 126 10.02 7.66 9.11
CA GLN A 126 10.53 7.25 10.44
C GLN A 126 9.51 6.44 11.23
N THR A 127 8.80 5.56 10.53
CA THR A 127 7.89 4.60 11.14
C THR A 127 8.72 3.60 11.93
N ASN A 128 8.98 3.88 13.21
CA ASN A 128 9.74 2.97 14.07
C ASN A 128 9.14 1.57 14.00
N ALA A 129 9.94 0.63 13.49
CA ALA A 129 9.66 -0.79 13.59
C ALA A 129 9.56 -1.14 15.09
N SER A 130 8.36 -1.55 15.50
CA SER A 130 8.00 -1.96 16.86
C SER A 130 7.77 -0.80 17.86
N LYS A 131 6.49 -0.56 18.22
CA LYS A 131 5.96 0.41 19.22
C LYS A 131 5.60 1.82 18.73
N VAL A 132 5.00 1.97 17.55
CA VAL A 132 3.97 3.03 17.33
C VAL A 132 2.93 2.47 16.35
N LYS A 133 2.08 1.53 16.81
CA LYS A 133 0.78 1.34 16.16
C LYS A 133 -0.10 2.49 16.67
N LYS A 134 -0.48 3.39 15.75
CA LYS A 134 -1.29 4.61 15.89
C LYS A 134 -0.49 5.93 15.79
N HIS A 135 -0.75 6.62 14.68
CA HIS A 135 -0.44 8.03 14.36
C HIS A 135 0.94 8.36 13.80
N ILE A 136 1.08 8.25 12.48
CA ILE A 136 1.73 9.32 11.71
C ILE A 136 0.63 10.35 11.43
N LEU A 137 0.60 11.44 12.21
CA LEU A 137 -0.28 12.58 11.93
C LEU A 137 0.45 13.56 11.02
N PHE A 138 0.05 13.62 9.74
CA PHE A 138 0.24 14.81 8.93
C PHE A 138 -0.68 15.94 9.45
N PRO A 139 -0.37 17.22 9.19
CA PRO A 139 -1.26 18.33 9.56
C PRO A 139 -2.72 18.09 9.08
N ASP A 140 -3.70 18.47 9.92
CA ASP A 140 -5.16 18.16 9.84
C ASP A 140 -5.92 18.68 8.59
N HIS A 141 -5.32 18.66 7.41
CA HIS A 141 -6.01 18.79 6.11
C HIS A 141 -5.99 17.47 5.32
N PHE A 142 -5.38 16.44 5.92
CA PHE A 142 -5.31 15.06 5.47
C PHE A 142 -6.26 14.18 6.30
N HIS A 143 -7.56 14.44 6.20
CA HIS A 143 -8.52 13.33 6.14
C HIS A 143 -8.73 13.05 4.65
N ASP A 144 -8.12 11.98 4.16
CA ASP A 144 -8.56 11.39 2.92
C ASP A 144 -9.78 10.54 3.27
N GLU A 145 -10.99 11.01 2.95
CA GLU A 145 -12.22 10.21 3.10
C GLU A 145 -12.23 8.97 2.16
N SER A 146 -11.15 8.73 1.42
CA SER A 146 -10.94 7.57 0.55
C SER A 146 -9.81 6.63 0.97
N GLU A 147 -9.19 6.78 2.15
CA GLU A 147 -8.17 5.83 2.61
C GLU A 147 -8.76 4.62 3.37
N ASP A 148 -8.41 3.44 2.86
CA ASP A 148 -8.63 2.12 3.42
C ASP A 148 -7.98 2.01 4.81
N GLU A 149 -8.78 1.75 5.85
CA GLU A 149 -8.29 1.40 7.18
C GLU A 149 -7.70 -0.02 7.15
N ASP A 150 -6.42 -0.11 6.78
CA ASP A 150 -5.59 -1.26 7.10
C ASP A 150 -5.03 -1.10 8.52
N ASP A 151 -5.22 -2.14 9.33
CA ASP A 151 -4.68 -2.37 10.68
C ASP A 151 -5.10 -1.42 11.82
N GLN A 152 -6.35 -1.57 12.29
CA GLN A 152 -6.68 -1.37 13.70
C GLN A 152 -7.25 -2.66 14.32
N ASP A 153 -6.36 -3.58 14.71
CA ASP A 153 -6.69 -4.57 15.75
C ASP A 153 -6.78 -3.83 17.09
N SER A 154 -8.00 -3.66 17.59
CA SER A 154 -8.24 -3.34 19.00
C SER A 154 -8.66 -4.62 19.72
N ASN A 155 -7.66 -5.33 20.25
CA ASN A 155 -7.87 -6.23 21.36
C ASN A 155 -8.28 -5.38 22.57
N ASN A 156 -9.55 -5.46 22.96
CA ASN A 156 -9.93 -5.34 24.35
C ASN A 156 -10.59 -6.66 24.73
N GLU A 157 -9.77 -7.56 25.26
CA GLU A 157 -10.26 -8.65 26.09
C GLU A 157 -10.82 -8.02 27.36
N ASN A 158 -12.12 -8.14 27.57
CA ASN A 158 -12.71 -8.17 28.90
C ASN A 158 -13.65 -9.38 28.93
N GLU A 159 -13.18 -10.43 29.58
CA GLU A 159 -14.06 -11.43 30.18
C GLU A 159 -14.98 -10.73 31.19
N GLN A 160 -16.29 -10.94 31.07
CA GLN A 160 -17.18 -11.18 32.20
C GLN A 160 -18.54 -11.71 31.75
N ASN A 161 -18.99 -12.72 32.48
CA ASN A 161 -20.27 -13.42 32.40
C ASN A 161 -21.47 -12.48 32.61
N ASP A 162 -22.63 -12.81 32.04
CA ASP A 162 -23.80 -13.36 32.78
C ASP A 162 -25.14 -13.02 32.09
N ASP A 163 -25.98 -14.07 31.98
CA ASP A 163 -27.46 -14.16 32.00
C ASP A 163 -28.39 -13.02 31.51
N GLY A 164 -29.44 -13.40 30.74
CA GLY A 164 -30.72 -12.67 30.77
C GLY A 164 -31.58 -12.71 29.51
N PHE A 165 -32.75 -13.33 29.68
CA PHE A 165 -33.90 -13.53 28.77
C PHE A 165 -34.65 -12.25 28.31
N ASP A 166 -35.49 -12.45 27.28
CA ASP A 166 -36.72 -11.75 26.84
C ASP A 166 -36.75 -10.47 25.97
N ASP A 167 -37.22 -10.70 24.74
CA ASP A 167 -38.47 -10.22 24.07
C ASP A 167 -38.84 -8.72 23.95
N ASP A 168 -39.63 -8.49 22.90
CA ASP A 168 -40.40 -7.32 22.47
C ASP A 168 -39.74 -6.22 21.61
N GLY A 169 -40.41 -6.00 20.48
CA GLY A 169 -40.00 -5.12 19.39
C GLY A 169 -40.49 -3.67 19.49
N VAL A 170 -40.54 -3.07 18.30
CA VAL A 170 -41.08 -1.73 17.96
C VAL A 170 -40.06 -0.58 18.03
N ASN A 171 -39.47 -0.35 16.86
CA ASN A 171 -39.48 0.93 16.13
C ASN A 171 -39.29 2.23 16.94
N ASP A 172 -38.06 2.77 16.91
CA ASP A 172 -37.84 4.21 17.14
C ASP A 172 -36.65 4.72 16.30
N ARG A 173 -36.93 4.89 15.00
CA ARG A 173 -36.16 5.77 14.09
C ARG A 173 -36.40 7.23 14.50
N GLN A 174 -35.91 7.67 15.65
CA GLN A 174 -35.78 9.09 16.03
C GLN A 174 -35.22 9.20 17.45
N LYS A 175 -33.89 9.05 17.63
CA LYS A 175 -33.12 9.60 18.76
C LYS A 175 -31.64 9.24 18.63
N ALA A 176 -30.89 10.05 17.87
CA ALA A 176 -29.45 10.29 18.10
C ALA A 176 -28.91 11.47 17.27
N CYS A 177 -29.70 12.53 17.07
CA CYS A 177 -29.17 13.87 16.74
C CYS A 177 -28.97 14.61 18.06
N ALA A 178 -27.85 14.37 18.75
CA ALA A 178 -27.24 15.26 19.76
C ALA A 178 -26.16 14.50 20.54
N LYS A 179 -24.90 14.68 20.14
CA LYS A 179 -23.67 14.68 20.98
C LYS A 179 -22.44 14.79 20.09
N TYR A 180 -22.32 15.89 19.35
CA TYR A 180 -21.01 16.36 18.90
C TYR A 180 -20.40 17.14 20.07
N ASN A 181 -19.73 16.41 20.96
CA ASN A 181 -18.85 17.05 21.94
C ASN A 181 -17.60 17.53 21.18
N PHE A 182 -17.48 18.84 21.09
CA PHE A 182 -16.26 19.56 20.74
C PHE A 182 -15.11 19.10 21.65
N ILE A 183 -14.11 18.43 21.07
CA ILE A 183 -12.86 18.07 21.78
C ILE A 183 -11.85 19.21 21.55
N PRO A 184 -11.29 19.85 22.60
CA PRO A 184 -10.40 20.99 22.44
C PRO A 184 -8.97 20.62 22.00
N SER A 185 -8.51 21.31 20.96
CA SER A 185 -7.18 21.90 20.66
C SER A 185 -5.82 21.28 21.08
N ASN A 186 -5.70 20.13 21.74
CA ASN A 186 -4.38 19.62 22.20
C ASN A 186 -3.58 18.74 21.22
N LYS A 187 -4.09 18.46 20.00
CA LYS A 187 -3.40 17.59 19.02
C LYS A 187 -2.53 18.33 18.00
N LYS A 188 -2.67 19.65 17.86
CA LYS A 188 -1.87 20.47 16.92
C LYS A 188 -0.37 20.53 17.26
N SER A 189 0.02 20.31 18.52
CA SER A 189 1.41 20.51 18.96
C SER A 189 2.38 19.41 18.51
N ASN A 190 1.91 18.18 18.29
CA ASN A 190 2.81 17.01 18.21
C ASN A 190 3.33 16.71 16.79
N ALA A 191 2.57 17.02 15.73
CA ALA A 191 3.02 16.83 14.34
C ALA A 191 4.04 17.90 13.92
N ILE A 192 3.83 19.15 14.36
CA ILE A 192 4.73 20.28 14.11
C ILE A 192 6.04 20.08 14.89
N SER A 193 6.00 19.50 16.10
CA SER A 193 7.21 19.23 16.88
C SER A 193 8.11 18.15 16.27
N PHE A 194 7.56 17.16 15.57
CA PHE A 194 8.36 16.09 14.93
C PHE A 194 9.09 16.58 13.68
N ILE A 195 8.39 17.26 12.75
CA ILE A 195 9.04 17.87 11.58
C ILE A 195 10.07 18.91 12.02
N ALA A 196 9.87 19.60 13.15
CA ALA A 196 10.84 20.54 13.69
C ALA A 196 12.18 19.88 14.12
N GLN A 197 12.20 18.58 14.42
CA GLN A 197 13.39 17.86 14.93
C GLN A 197 14.24 17.17 13.86
N LEU A 198 13.73 17.03 12.63
CA LEU A 198 14.49 16.40 11.54
C LEU A 198 15.67 17.26 11.08
N PRO A 199 16.73 16.68 10.48
CA PRO A 199 17.73 17.47 9.76
C PRO A 199 17.08 18.30 8.65
N THR A 200 17.56 19.52 8.43
CA THR A 200 16.96 20.51 7.51
C THR A 200 16.75 19.95 6.10
N ASP A 201 17.67 19.14 5.59
CA ASP A 201 17.56 18.57 4.24
C ASP A 201 16.49 17.48 4.14
N VAL A 202 16.31 16.68 5.20
CA VAL A 202 15.22 15.69 5.27
C VAL A 202 13.86 16.40 5.26
N LYS A 203 13.73 17.51 5.99
CA LYS A 203 12.50 18.33 5.96
C LYS A 203 12.19 18.84 4.56
N ARG A 204 13.21 19.31 3.83
CA ARG A 204 13.04 19.83 2.46
C ARG A 204 12.46 18.77 1.53
N ILE A 205 12.97 17.53 1.60
CA ILE A 205 12.46 16.43 0.79
C ILE A 205 10.99 16.13 1.10
N LEU A 206 10.65 16.01 2.40
CA LEU A 206 9.27 15.74 2.82
C LEU A 206 8.31 16.88 2.44
N VAL A 207 8.75 18.13 2.57
CA VAL A 207 7.97 19.30 2.16
C VAL A 207 7.70 19.27 0.66
N THR A 208 8.68 18.93 -0.18
CA THR A 208 8.47 18.79 -1.62
C THR A 208 7.44 17.70 -1.95
N ILE A 209 7.51 16.54 -1.29
CA ILE A 209 6.50 15.47 -1.46
C ILE A 209 5.09 15.98 -1.12
N VAL A 210 4.94 16.67 0.01
CA VAL A 210 3.65 17.21 0.45
C VAL A 210 3.11 18.23 -0.55
N GLN A 211 3.95 19.16 -1.02
CA GLN A 211 3.56 20.17 -2.00
C GLN A 211 3.07 19.55 -3.32
N CYS A 212 3.75 18.50 -3.81
CA CYS A 212 3.31 17.77 -4.99
C CYS A 212 1.91 17.15 -4.77
N LYS A 213 1.67 16.50 -3.63
CA LYS A 213 0.34 15.92 -3.32
C LYS A 213 -0.75 16.99 -3.21
N GLU A 214 -0.46 18.11 -2.56
CA GLU A 214 -1.40 19.22 -2.43
C GLU A 214 -1.76 19.81 -3.80
N LEU A 215 -0.77 19.91 -4.70
CA LEU A 215 -1.02 20.33 -6.08
C LEU A 215 -1.93 19.34 -6.81
N VAL A 216 -1.66 18.04 -6.74
CA VAL A 216 -2.52 17.00 -7.33
C VAL A 216 -3.95 17.09 -6.80
N LYS A 217 -4.13 17.20 -5.47
CA LYS A 217 -5.46 17.35 -4.85
C LYS A 217 -6.19 18.59 -5.37
N TYR A 218 -5.47 19.70 -5.49
CA TYR A 218 -6.03 20.94 -6.01
C TYR A 218 -6.45 20.81 -7.48
N VAL A 219 -5.53 20.37 -8.36
CA VAL A 219 -5.77 20.17 -9.80
C VAL A 219 -6.98 19.27 -10.04
N LYS A 220 -7.11 18.17 -9.30
CA LYS A 220 -8.29 17.30 -9.37
C LYS A 220 -9.56 17.98 -8.88
N LYS A 221 -9.51 18.70 -7.75
CA LYS A 221 -10.66 19.40 -7.17
C LYS A 221 -11.28 20.41 -8.14
N ILE A 222 -10.46 21.09 -8.93
CA ILE A 222 -10.90 22.07 -9.92
C ILE A 222 -10.92 21.51 -11.36
N ASN A 223 -10.83 20.17 -11.50
CA ASN A 223 -10.92 19.43 -12.75
C ASN A 223 -9.93 19.84 -13.86
N LEU A 224 -8.73 20.32 -13.49
CA LEU A 224 -7.70 20.71 -14.47
C LEU A 224 -7.00 19.53 -15.15
N ASN A 225 -7.25 18.28 -14.72
CA ASN A 225 -6.74 17.12 -15.43
C ASN A 225 -7.31 17.04 -16.85
N GLN A 226 -8.56 17.48 -17.08
CA GLN A 226 -9.13 17.54 -18.43
C GLN A 226 -8.35 18.53 -19.31
N ASP A 227 -8.04 19.72 -18.78
CA ASP A 227 -7.25 20.71 -19.52
C ASP A 227 -5.84 20.22 -19.87
N LEU A 228 -5.25 19.35 -19.04
CA LEU A 228 -3.98 18.70 -19.34
C LEU A 228 -4.11 17.65 -20.45
N GLU A 229 -5.15 16.83 -20.42
CA GLU A 229 -5.44 15.86 -21.48
C GLU A 229 -5.65 16.55 -22.83
N ASP A 230 -6.43 17.65 -22.84
CA ASP A 230 -6.72 18.43 -24.03
C ASP A 230 -5.45 19.04 -24.66
N ARG A 231 -4.41 19.26 -23.85
CA ARG A 231 -3.08 19.73 -24.29
C ARG A 231 -2.07 18.60 -24.54
N ASN A 232 -2.51 17.35 -24.52
CA ASN A 232 -1.65 16.17 -24.64
C ASN A 232 -0.51 16.14 -23.59
N ALA A 233 -0.77 16.71 -22.41
CA ALA A 233 0.12 16.68 -21.25
C ALA A 233 -0.26 15.52 -20.31
N LEU A 234 0.66 15.13 -19.44
CA LEU A 234 0.43 14.04 -18.51
C LEU A 234 -0.53 14.47 -17.39
N VAL A 235 -1.61 13.73 -17.19
CA VAL A 235 -2.52 13.98 -16.07
C VAL A 235 -1.84 13.77 -14.72
N LEU A 236 -2.24 14.55 -13.72
CA LEU A 236 -1.70 14.41 -12.38
C LEU A 236 -2.30 13.17 -11.70
N LEU A 237 -1.40 12.29 -11.27
CA LEU A 237 -1.72 11.01 -10.65
C LEU A 237 -1.77 11.17 -9.13
N GLN A 238 -2.85 10.68 -8.53
CA GLN A 238 -2.95 10.59 -7.07
C GLN A 238 -2.16 9.37 -6.58
N CYS A 239 -1.61 9.50 -5.39
CA CYS A 239 -0.87 8.44 -4.75
C CYS A 239 -1.34 8.19 -3.32
N THR A 240 -1.24 6.93 -2.91
CA THR A 240 -1.14 6.56 -1.51
C THR A 240 0.33 6.61 -1.12
N ILE A 241 0.66 7.30 -0.03
CA ILE A 241 2.06 7.44 0.43
C ILE A 241 2.64 6.07 0.80
N VAL A 242 1.77 5.17 1.24
CA VAL A 242 2.14 3.82 1.64
C VAL A 242 2.55 2.92 0.47
N ARG A 243 2.36 3.33 -0.79
CA ARG A 243 2.81 2.57 -1.98
C ARG A 243 3.79 3.41 -2.80
N TRP A 244 5.08 3.11 -2.68
CA TRP A 244 6.14 3.94 -3.27
C TRP A 244 6.08 4.08 -4.78
N LEU A 245 5.62 3.05 -5.49
CA LEU A 245 5.42 3.14 -6.94
C LEU A 245 4.35 4.18 -7.30
N SER A 246 3.26 4.25 -6.52
CA SER A 246 2.23 5.27 -6.69
C SER A 246 2.78 6.66 -6.37
N LEU A 247 3.58 6.79 -5.32
CA LEU A 247 4.22 8.07 -4.99
C LEU A 247 5.15 8.55 -6.10
N LEU A 248 6.03 7.68 -6.63
CA LEU A 248 6.90 8.05 -7.75
C LEU A 248 6.09 8.49 -8.97
N ASN A 249 5.04 7.75 -9.35
CA ASN A 249 4.16 8.12 -10.45
C ASN A 249 3.51 9.50 -10.24
N CYS A 250 3.10 9.81 -9.00
CA CYS A 250 2.59 11.14 -8.63
C CYS A 250 3.66 12.22 -8.83
N LEU A 251 4.85 12.03 -8.28
CA LEU A 251 5.96 12.99 -8.40
C LEU A 251 6.35 13.25 -9.87
N GLU A 252 6.44 12.20 -10.67
CA GLU A 252 6.70 12.31 -12.11
C GLU A 252 5.59 13.03 -12.86
N SER A 253 4.33 12.72 -12.55
CA SER A 253 3.18 13.37 -13.20
C SER A 253 3.16 14.87 -12.93
N VAL A 254 3.51 15.29 -11.71
CA VAL A 254 3.69 16.69 -11.38
C VAL A 254 4.85 17.26 -12.19
N ASN A 255 6.03 16.68 -12.08
CA ASN A 255 7.25 17.20 -12.72
C ASN A 255 7.10 17.40 -14.23
N LYS A 256 6.54 16.42 -14.94
CA LYS A 256 6.34 16.45 -16.39
C LYS A 256 5.30 17.49 -16.83
N SER A 257 4.36 17.84 -15.97
CA SER A 257 3.24 18.72 -16.31
C SER A 257 3.35 20.11 -15.69
N LEU A 258 4.41 20.43 -14.95
CA LEU A 258 4.60 21.74 -14.32
C LEU A 258 4.57 22.90 -15.31
N ILE A 259 5.18 22.75 -16.48
CA ILE A 259 5.23 23.80 -17.52
C ILE A 259 3.82 24.06 -18.05
N THR A 260 3.13 23.02 -18.52
CA THR A 260 1.76 23.12 -19.04
C THR A 260 0.77 23.59 -17.98
N LEU A 261 0.93 23.17 -16.72
CA LEU A 261 0.15 23.70 -15.59
C LEU A 261 0.40 25.20 -15.38
N GLY A 262 1.64 25.67 -15.57
CA GLY A 262 1.99 27.09 -15.53
C GLY A 262 1.17 27.89 -16.54
N GLU A 263 1.11 27.43 -17.78
CA GLU A 263 0.31 28.04 -18.87
C GLU A 263 -1.18 28.04 -18.53
N ILE A 264 -1.72 26.90 -18.09
CA ILE A 264 -3.14 26.79 -17.70
C ILE A 264 -3.47 27.74 -16.54
N PHE A 265 -2.56 27.88 -15.57
CA PHE A 265 -2.76 28.78 -14.44
C PHE A 265 -2.73 30.24 -14.86
N GLU A 266 -1.90 30.63 -15.84
CA GLU A 266 -1.92 31.96 -16.44
C GLU A 266 -3.24 32.24 -17.13
N GLU A 267 -3.65 31.36 -18.05
CA GLU A 267 -4.84 31.56 -18.86
C GLU A 267 -6.12 31.60 -18.03
N LYS A 268 -6.21 30.78 -16.97
CA LYS A 268 -7.35 30.72 -16.06
C LYS A 268 -7.23 31.69 -14.88
N ASN A 269 -6.20 32.53 -14.84
CA ASN A 269 -5.92 33.49 -13.76
C ASN A 269 -5.93 32.85 -12.35
N LEU A 270 -5.30 31.69 -12.23
CA LEU A 270 -5.21 30.92 -10.99
C LEU A 270 -3.95 31.28 -10.18
N ASN A 271 -4.00 31.03 -8.87
CA ASN A 271 -2.88 31.33 -7.98
C ASN A 271 -1.67 30.40 -8.21
N LYS A 272 -0.63 30.94 -8.86
CA LYS A 272 0.63 30.25 -9.13
C LYS A 272 1.50 29.94 -7.91
N ALA A 273 1.23 30.53 -6.75
CA ALA A 273 2.00 30.27 -5.54
C ALA A 273 1.99 28.78 -5.12
N LYS A 274 1.07 27.97 -5.65
CA LYS A 274 1.07 26.50 -5.47
C LYS A 274 2.14 25.80 -6.32
N LEU A 275 2.45 26.33 -7.50
CA LEU A 275 3.50 25.82 -8.39
C LEU A 275 4.88 26.28 -7.89
N ASP A 276 5.01 27.58 -7.55
CA ASP A 276 6.29 28.20 -7.15
C ASP A 276 6.87 27.62 -5.85
N LYS A 277 6.02 27.02 -5.02
CA LYS A 277 6.43 26.33 -3.79
C LYS A 277 7.27 25.08 -4.05
N ILE A 278 7.11 24.44 -5.21
CA ILE A 278 7.76 23.18 -5.54
C ILE A 278 9.20 23.46 -5.98
N ASN A 279 10.15 22.92 -5.23
CA ASN A 279 11.55 22.95 -5.64
C ASN A 279 11.79 21.90 -6.74
N VAL A 280 11.77 22.35 -8.00
CA VAL A 280 11.93 21.50 -9.19
C VAL A 280 13.27 20.75 -9.20
N CYS A 281 14.36 21.39 -8.74
CA CYS A 281 15.66 20.74 -8.67
C CYS A 281 15.65 19.56 -7.67
N LEU A 282 15.08 19.76 -6.49
CA LEU A 282 14.96 18.71 -5.48
C LEU A 282 13.97 17.61 -5.91
N LEU A 283 12.86 17.99 -6.56
CA LEU A 283 11.90 17.03 -7.11
C LEU A 283 12.55 16.11 -8.15
N ASN A 284 13.34 16.66 -9.08
CA ASN A 284 14.09 15.87 -10.06
C ASN A 284 15.07 14.91 -9.38
N LYS A 285 15.87 15.40 -8.42
CA LYS A 285 16.80 14.54 -7.66
C LYS A 285 16.08 13.41 -6.90
N LEU A 286 14.92 13.70 -6.33
CA LEU A 286 14.10 12.69 -5.63
C LEU A 286 13.55 11.64 -6.59
N ILE A 287 13.08 12.05 -7.78
CA ILE A 287 12.62 11.13 -8.82
C ILE A 287 13.79 10.23 -9.26
N ASP A 288 14.96 10.81 -9.54
CA ASP A 288 16.16 10.07 -9.95
C ASP A 288 16.61 9.07 -8.86
N PHE A 289 16.55 9.47 -7.59
CA PHE A 289 16.83 8.58 -6.46
C PHE A 289 15.88 7.37 -6.41
N LEU A 290 14.60 7.56 -6.74
CA LEU A 290 13.58 6.50 -6.69
C LEU A 290 13.58 5.59 -7.94
N LYS A 291 14.27 5.96 -9.02
CA LYS A 291 14.30 5.18 -10.28
C LYS A 291 14.85 3.76 -10.14
N PRO A 292 15.98 3.51 -9.44
CA PRO A 292 16.46 2.15 -9.18
C PRO A 292 15.44 1.29 -8.42
N TRP A 293 14.72 1.90 -7.48
CA TRP A 293 13.67 1.23 -6.72
C TRP A 293 12.48 0.87 -7.60
N GLU A 294 12.06 1.77 -8.50
CA GLU A 294 11.02 1.50 -9.50
C GLU A 294 11.38 0.29 -10.39
N TYR A 295 12.61 0.30 -10.92
CA TYR A 295 13.14 -0.76 -11.76
C TYR A 295 13.08 -2.11 -11.03
N VAL A 296 13.59 -2.16 -9.79
CA VAL A 296 13.57 -3.37 -8.97
C VAL A 296 12.14 -3.82 -8.67
N MET A 297 11.29 -2.93 -8.18
CA MET A 297 9.90 -3.24 -7.80
C MET A 297 9.12 -3.84 -8.96
N LYS A 298 9.20 -3.23 -10.15
CA LYS A 298 8.53 -3.73 -11.37
C LYS A 298 9.01 -5.13 -11.76
N ARG A 299 10.29 -5.44 -11.54
CA ARG A 299 10.83 -6.77 -11.87
C ARG A 299 10.45 -7.83 -10.85
N VAL A 300 10.57 -7.55 -9.55
CA VAL A 300 10.26 -8.53 -8.50
C VAL A 300 8.75 -8.83 -8.42
N GLN A 301 7.90 -7.88 -8.81
CA GLN A 301 6.44 -8.05 -8.89
C GLN A 301 5.95 -8.67 -10.21
N SER A 302 6.84 -8.98 -11.16
CA SER A 302 6.42 -9.57 -12.43
C SER A 302 5.88 -10.98 -12.23
N SER A 303 4.67 -11.23 -12.73
CA SER A 303 4.04 -12.55 -12.78
C SER A 303 4.25 -13.28 -14.12
N LYS A 304 4.92 -12.62 -15.08
CA LYS A 304 5.15 -13.16 -16.44
C LYS A 304 6.48 -13.89 -16.59
N ILE A 305 7.42 -13.63 -15.69
CA ILE A 305 8.74 -14.25 -15.67
C ILE A 305 9.08 -14.67 -14.24
N PRO A 306 9.89 -15.71 -14.02
CA PRO A 306 10.34 -16.05 -12.67
C PRO A 306 11.05 -14.85 -12.04
N SER A 307 10.72 -14.52 -10.79
CA SER A 307 11.22 -13.31 -10.13
C SER A 307 12.05 -13.57 -8.87
N ILE A 308 11.99 -14.78 -8.30
CA ILE A 308 12.73 -15.08 -7.06
C ILE A 308 14.25 -14.99 -7.23
N HIS A 309 14.77 -15.45 -8.37
CA HIS A 309 16.21 -15.47 -8.66
C HIS A 309 16.82 -14.07 -8.86
N ILE A 310 15.99 -13.06 -9.16
CA ILE A 310 16.44 -11.68 -9.31
C ILE A 310 16.39 -10.88 -8.00
N VAL A 311 15.89 -11.44 -6.90
CA VAL A 311 15.80 -10.75 -5.61
C VAL A 311 17.19 -10.29 -5.14
N THR A 312 18.17 -11.20 -5.11
CA THR A 312 19.53 -10.87 -4.68
C THR A 312 20.21 -9.85 -5.58
N PRO A 313 20.24 -10.01 -6.93
CA PRO A 313 20.70 -8.96 -7.84
C PRO A 313 20.00 -7.62 -7.63
N SER A 314 18.70 -7.63 -7.34
CA SER A 314 17.92 -6.40 -7.11
C SER A 314 18.38 -5.65 -5.85
N ILE A 315 18.70 -6.37 -4.79
CA ILE A 315 19.28 -5.78 -3.57
C ILE A 315 20.65 -5.16 -3.88
N CYS A 316 21.49 -5.83 -4.68
CA CYS A 316 22.76 -5.27 -5.11
C CYS A 316 22.58 -3.98 -5.93
N ILE A 317 21.63 -3.94 -6.86
CA ILE A 317 21.31 -2.74 -7.65
C ILE A 317 20.91 -1.58 -6.74
N ILE A 318 20.05 -1.83 -5.75
CA ILE A 318 19.66 -0.80 -4.77
C ILE A 318 20.89 -0.34 -3.99
N ASN A 319 21.69 -1.26 -3.44
CA ASN A 319 22.87 -0.90 -2.65
C ASN A 319 23.87 -0.05 -3.46
N SER A 320 24.17 -0.44 -4.71
CA SER A 320 25.04 0.34 -5.59
C SER A 320 24.44 1.72 -5.92
N SER A 321 23.11 1.83 -6.01
CA SER A 321 22.46 3.13 -6.21
C SER A 321 22.49 4.06 -4.99
N LEU A 322 22.76 3.50 -3.81
CA LEU A 322 22.87 4.23 -2.54
C LEU A 322 24.32 4.59 -2.17
N GLU A 323 25.30 4.21 -2.99
CA GLU A 323 26.70 4.62 -2.80
C GLU A 323 26.83 6.14 -2.91
N THR A 324 27.55 6.75 -1.96
CA THR A 324 27.76 8.20 -1.93
C THR A 324 28.52 8.65 -3.18
N LYS A 325 27.97 9.62 -3.90
CA LYS A 325 28.60 10.21 -5.07
C LYS A 325 29.37 11.47 -4.69
N SER A 326 30.33 11.87 -5.52
CA SER A 326 31.17 13.05 -5.27
C SER A 326 30.38 14.36 -5.25
N ASP A 327 29.23 14.39 -5.91
CA ASP A 327 28.28 15.51 -6.02
C ASP A 327 27.14 15.45 -5.01
N ASP A 328 27.02 14.35 -4.24
CA ASP A 328 26.21 14.35 -3.03
C ASP A 328 26.91 15.28 -2.04
N SER A 329 26.31 16.45 -1.80
CA SER A 329 26.87 17.48 -0.94
C SER A 329 27.35 16.85 0.37
N LYS A 330 28.65 16.97 0.66
CA LYS A 330 29.22 16.63 1.96
C LYS A 330 28.39 17.39 3.00
N GLN A 331 27.74 16.68 3.92
CA GLN A 331 27.09 17.32 5.05
C GLN A 331 28.09 18.26 5.72
N ASP A 332 27.69 19.53 5.85
CA ASP A 332 28.28 20.40 6.85
C ASP A 332 28.19 19.66 8.18
N LYS A 333 29.36 19.45 8.80
CA LYS A 333 29.45 19.03 10.19
C LYS A 333 28.89 20.17 11.04
N GLY A 334 27.58 20.12 11.30
CA GLY A 334 26.88 20.94 12.29
C GLY A 334 26.77 20.21 13.61
#